data_AF-A0A1F5B4H6-F1
#
_entry.id   AF-A0A1F5B4H6-F1
#
_cell.length_a   1.000
_cell.length_b   1.000
_cell.length_c   1.000
_cell.angle_alpha   90.00
_cell.angle_beta   90.00
_cell.angle_gamma   90.00
#
_symmetry.space_group_name_H-M   'P 1'
#
loop_
_entity.id
_entity.type
_entity.pdbx_description
1 polymer ?
#
loop_
_entity_poly.entity_id
_entity_poly.type
_entity_poly.pdbx_seq_one_letter_code
_entity_poly.pdbx_strand_id
1 'polypeptide(L)'
;MKQKSPNLRFGVAGVPQLKGASKTVNYGDFWGYSVPLASKNSLTAWKFLVFLTTRDINKYFSEKVLRPAARRDVLAEEITSPDLGVFAETVLSATNWYRVDPEATNDIFKSMINSVVLSGAKPSEAISDAAARVTALMRR
;
A
#
# COMPACT_ATOMS: atom_id res chain seq x y z
N MET A 1 -13.00 -10.97 -13.41
CA MET A 1 -14.42 -10.96 -13.01
C MET A 1 -15.36 -10.65 -14.18
N LYS A 2 -15.13 -9.58 -14.96
CA LYS A 2 -15.89 -9.30 -16.20
C LYS A 2 -15.90 -10.47 -17.20
N GLN A 3 -14.81 -11.22 -17.31
CA GLN A 3 -14.73 -12.43 -18.14
C GLN A 3 -15.60 -13.60 -17.65
N LYS A 4 -15.92 -13.69 -16.35
CA LYS A 4 -16.71 -14.80 -15.78
C LYS A 4 -18.21 -14.48 -15.69
N SER A 5 -18.58 -13.21 -15.53
CA SER A 5 -19.98 -12.77 -15.49
C SER A 5 -20.11 -11.36 -16.08
N PRO A 6 -20.37 -11.24 -17.40
CA PRO A 6 -20.40 -9.96 -18.11
C PRO A 6 -21.48 -8.98 -17.60
N ASN A 7 -22.59 -9.52 -17.05
CA ASN A 7 -23.72 -8.73 -16.58
C ASN A 7 -23.62 -8.30 -15.10
N LEU A 8 -22.58 -8.74 -14.37
CA LEU A 8 -22.43 -8.39 -12.97
C LEU A 8 -22.01 -6.92 -12.84
N ARG A 9 -22.87 -6.11 -12.19
CA ARG A 9 -22.57 -4.71 -11.89
C ARG A 9 -21.87 -4.63 -10.53
N PHE A 10 -20.63 -4.18 -10.54
CA PHE A 10 -19.84 -3.96 -9.33
C PHE A 10 -19.08 -2.64 -9.47
N GLY A 11 -18.68 -2.07 -8.33
CA GLY A 11 -17.90 -0.85 -8.27
C GLY A 11 -16.84 -0.95 -7.17
N VAL A 12 -16.00 0.07 -7.08
CA VAL A 12 -15.00 0.24 -6.04
C VAL A 12 -15.41 1.43 -5.18
N ALA A 13 -15.17 1.36 -3.87
CA ALA A 13 -15.41 2.44 -2.93
C ALA A 13 -14.26 2.50 -1.92
N GLY A 14 -14.07 3.66 -1.29
CA GLY A 14 -13.08 3.83 -0.23
C GLY A 14 -13.36 2.92 0.97
N VAL A 15 -12.30 2.59 1.70
CA VAL A 15 -12.42 1.78 2.92
C VAL A 15 -13.22 2.56 3.98
N PRO A 16 -14.18 1.92 4.67
CA PRO A 16 -14.93 2.55 5.75
C PRO A 16 -14.01 3.16 6.82
N GLN A 17 -14.38 4.34 7.30
CA GLN A 17 -13.62 5.06 8.33
C GLN A 17 -14.29 4.92 9.71
N LEU A 18 -13.49 5.04 10.77
CA LEU A 18 -14.01 4.99 12.14
C LEU A 18 -14.94 6.17 12.43
N LYS A 19 -16.06 5.89 13.11
CA LYS A 19 -17.04 6.93 13.49
C LYS A 19 -16.37 7.97 14.40
N GLY A 20 -16.46 9.24 14.03
CA GLY A 20 -15.87 10.35 14.80
C GLY A 20 -14.37 10.54 14.58
N ALA A 21 -13.75 9.85 13.62
CA ALA A 21 -12.36 10.10 13.25
C ALA A 21 -12.19 11.54 12.73
N SER A 22 -11.21 12.26 13.27
CA SER A 22 -10.87 13.62 12.82
C SER A 22 -10.00 13.64 11.55
N LYS A 23 -9.46 12.48 11.15
CA LYS A 23 -8.65 12.29 9.95
C LYS A 23 -8.99 10.97 9.28
N THR A 24 -9.11 10.99 7.97
CA THR A 24 -9.17 9.77 7.14
C THR A 24 -7.81 9.07 7.20
N VAL A 25 -7.81 7.76 7.38
CA VAL A 25 -6.60 6.94 7.38
C VAL A 25 -6.78 5.79 6.40
N ASN A 26 -5.85 5.66 5.47
CA ASN A 26 -5.71 4.54 4.56
C ASN A 26 -4.35 3.84 4.75
N TYR A 27 -4.21 2.65 4.19
CA TYR A 27 -2.96 1.89 4.21
C TYR A 27 -2.15 2.15 2.94
N GLY A 28 -0.89 2.53 3.10
CA GLY A 28 0.04 2.69 1.98
C GLY A 28 0.80 1.39 1.69
N ASP A 29 0.63 0.86 0.48
CA ASP A 29 1.45 -0.23 -0.08
C ASP A 29 2.07 0.22 -1.41
N PHE A 30 3.40 0.19 -1.49
CA PHE A 30 4.12 0.65 -2.66
C PHE A 30 5.48 -0.02 -2.79
N TRP A 31 5.96 -0.05 -4.02
CA TRP A 31 7.29 -0.53 -4.36
C TRP A 31 8.19 0.66 -4.67
N GLY A 32 9.34 0.71 -4.03
CA GLY A 32 10.40 1.64 -4.39
C GLY A 32 11.34 0.99 -5.39
N TYR A 33 11.72 1.72 -6.45
CA TYR A 33 12.81 1.29 -7.30
C TYR A 33 14.15 1.59 -6.62
N SER A 34 15.11 0.68 -6.74
CA SER A 34 16.45 0.83 -6.18
C SER A 34 17.50 0.31 -7.13
N VAL A 35 18.74 0.78 -6.95
CA VAL A 35 19.91 0.30 -7.68
C VAL A 35 20.81 -0.45 -6.69
N PRO A 36 21.17 -1.72 -6.95
CA PRO A 36 22.08 -2.46 -6.10
C PRO A 36 23.44 -1.76 -6.00
N LEU A 37 24.00 -1.70 -4.79
CA LEU A 37 25.30 -1.07 -4.53
C LEU A 37 26.43 -1.68 -5.38
N ALA A 38 26.36 -3.00 -5.64
CA ALA A 38 27.33 -3.74 -6.43
C ALA A 38 27.17 -3.58 -7.97
N SER A 39 26.23 -2.75 -8.43
CA SER A 39 25.99 -2.58 -9.87
C SER A 39 27.20 -1.96 -10.56
N LYS A 40 27.68 -2.61 -11.63
CA LYS A 40 28.72 -2.07 -12.51
C LYS A 40 28.22 -0.91 -13.40
N ASN A 41 26.90 -0.70 -13.45
CA ASN A 41 26.24 0.27 -14.32
C ASN A 41 25.34 1.25 -13.53
N SER A 42 25.72 1.59 -12.29
CA SER A 42 24.89 2.37 -11.37
C SER A 42 24.38 3.69 -11.97
N LEU A 43 25.24 4.44 -12.66
CA LEU A 43 24.84 5.71 -13.28
C LEU A 43 23.74 5.53 -14.32
N THR A 44 23.86 4.56 -15.21
CA THR A 44 22.86 4.28 -16.25
C THR A 44 21.57 3.75 -15.65
N ALA A 45 21.66 2.88 -14.63
CA ALA A 45 20.49 2.40 -13.90
C ALA A 45 19.72 3.56 -13.25
N TRP A 46 20.42 4.49 -12.58
CA TRP A 46 19.79 5.69 -12.01
C TRP A 46 19.14 6.59 -13.07
N LYS A 47 19.82 6.83 -14.20
CA LYS A 47 19.23 7.57 -15.33
C LYS A 47 17.94 6.91 -15.83
N PHE A 48 17.92 5.58 -15.90
CA PHE A 48 16.72 4.84 -16.29
C PHE A 48 15.59 4.97 -15.26
N LEU A 49 15.88 4.89 -13.96
CA LEU A 49 14.87 5.11 -12.91
C LEU A 49 14.29 6.54 -12.96
N VAL A 50 15.13 7.54 -13.22
CA VAL A 50 14.67 8.92 -13.45
C VAL A 50 13.77 8.99 -14.68
N PHE A 51 14.14 8.33 -15.78
CA PHE A 51 13.30 8.24 -16.97
C PHE A 51 11.93 7.59 -16.68
N LEU A 52 11.89 6.47 -15.94
CA LEU A 52 10.64 5.79 -15.55
C LEU A 52 9.71 6.67 -14.70
N THR A 53 10.27 7.65 -13.98
CA THR A 53 9.53 8.58 -13.12
C THR A 53 9.23 9.91 -13.80
N THR A 54 9.56 10.07 -15.08
CA THR A 54 9.07 11.19 -15.88
C THR A 54 7.55 11.12 -16.00
N ARG A 55 6.91 12.29 -16.17
CA ARG A 55 5.45 12.41 -16.11
C ARG A 55 4.75 11.46 -17.08
N ASP A 56 5.16 11.47 -18.34
CA ASP A 56 4.48 10.72 -19.41
C ASP A 56 4.68 9.22 -19.25
N ILE A 57 5.87 8.78 -18.86
CA ILE A 57 6.16 7.36 -18.61
C ILE A 57 5.44 6.86 -17.35
N ASN A 58 5.42 7.67 -16.29
CA ASN A 58 4.71 7.32 -15.05
C ASN A 58 3.20 7.23 -15.27
N LYS A 59 2.61 8.19 -16.00
CA LYS A 59 1.20 8.18 -16.40
C LYS A 59 0.89 6.94 -17.25
N TYR A 60 1.67 6.71 -18.30
CA TYR A 60 1.52 5.52 -19.14
C TYR A 60 1.58 4.24 -18.31
N PHE A 61 2.55 4.12 -17.40
CA PHE A 61 2.68 2.95 -16.54
C PHE A 61 1.44 2.76 -15.67
N SER A 62 1.02 3.80 -14.95
CA SER A 62 -0.17 3.79 -14.07
C SER A 62 -1.43 3.31 -14.80
N GLU A 63 -1.70 3.86 -15.99
CA GLU A 63 -2.86 3.50 -16.81
C GLU A 63 -2.81 2.04 -17.30
N LYS A 64 -1.62 1.49 -17.54
CA LYS A 64 -1.45 0.11 -18.00
C LYS A 64 -1.50 -0.91 -16.88
N VAL A 65 -0.91 -0.60 -15.73
CA VAL A 65 -0.86 -1.54 -14.59
C VAL A 65 -2.02 -1.36 -13.63
N LEU A 66 -2.85 -0.33 -13.84
CA LEU A 66 -3.97 0.05 -12.97
C LEU A 66 -3.53 0.20 -11.51
N ARG A 67 -2.48 1.00 -11.29
CA ARG A 67 -2.01 1.41 -9.95
C ARG A 67 -1.81 2.92 -9.94
N PRO A 68 -2.29 3.63 -8.91
CA PRO A 68 -2.15 5.08 -8.83
C PRO A 68 -0.71 5.56 -9.04
N ALA A 69 -0.57 6.71 -9.70
CA ALA A 69 0.71 7.34 -9.91
C ALA A 69 1.34 7.82 -8.59
N ALA A 70 2.65 7.63 -8.47
CA ALA A 70 3.43 8.21 -7.36
C ALA A 70 3.58 9.74 -7.50
N ARG A 71 3.36 10.28 -8.69
CA ARG A 71 3.48 11.70 -9.03
C ARG A 71 2.18 12.45 -8.75
N ARG A 72 2.23 13.51 -7.95
CA ARG A 72 1.05 14.30 -7.55
C ARG A 72 0.34 14.98 -8.72
N ASP A 73 1.09 15.43 -9.72
CA ASP A 73 0.54 16.05 -10.93
C ASP A 73 -0.24 15.05 -11.78
N VAL A 74 0.25 13.81 -11.92
CA VAL A 74 -0.45 12.73 -12.61
C VAL A 74 -1.64 12.23 -11.78
N LEU A 75 -1.45 12.05 -10.46
CA LEU A 75 -2.48 11.61 -9.53
C LEU A 75 -3.72 12.51 -9.56
N ALA A 76 -3.54 13.82 -9.71
CA ALA A 76 -4.65 14.77 -9.81
C ALA A 76 -5.55 14.51 -11.02
N GLU A 77 -5.00 14.01 -12.14
CA GLU A 77 -5.77 13.62 -13.32
C GLU A 77 -6.50 12.28 -13.09
N GLU A 78 -5.88 11.36 -12.35
CA GLU A 78 -6.41 10.02 -12.06
C GLU A 78 -7.65 10.02 -11.17
N ILE A 79 -7.90 11.08 -10.38
CA ILE A 79 -9.10 11.22 -9.53
C ILE A 79 -10.39 11.05 -10.36
N THR A 80 -10.38 11.49 -11.62
CA THR A 80 -11.53 11.37 -12.52
C THR A 80 -11.62 10.03 -13.25
N SER A 81 -10.62 9.15 -13.08
CA SER A 81 -10.58 7.86 -13.73
C SER A 81 -11.65 6.92 -13.15
N PRO A 82 -12.44 6.23 -13.98
CA PRO A 82 -13.41 5.26 -13.49
C PRO A 82 -12.75 4.04 -12.82
N ASP A 83 -11.51 3.72 -13.19
CA ASP A 83 -10.78 2.56 -12.67
C ASP A 83 -9.83 2.94 -11.51
N LEU A 84 -9.26 4.15 -11.54
CA LEU A 84 -8.25 4.60 -10.57
C LEU A 84 -8.74 5.64 -9.56
N GLY A 85 -9.86 6.32 -9.81
CA GLY A 85 -10.26 7.53 -9.06
C GLY A 85 -10.35 7.32 -7.55
N VAL A 86 -11.03 6.24 -7.13
CA VAL A 86 -11.15 5.89 -5.71
C VAL A 86 -9.78 5.65 -5.08
N PHE A 87 -8.87 4.96 -5.78
CA PHE A 87 -7.53 4.72 -5.27
C PHE A 87 -6.72 6.02 -5.22
N ALA A 88 -6.80 6.86 -6.25
CA ALA A 88 -6.11 8.14 -6.32
C ALA A 88 -6.49 9.08 -5.15
N GLU A 89 -7.77 9.13 -4.78
CA GLU A 89 -8.25 9.88 -3.62
C GLU A 89 -7.68 9.34 -2.29
N THR A 90 -7.56 8.03 -2.16
CA THR A 90 -7.10 7.40 -0.91
C THR A 90 -5.59 7.55 -0.67
N VAL A 91 -4.78 7.72 -1.73
CA VAL A 91 -3.31 7.85 -1.62
C VAL A 91 -2.90 8.98 -0.68
N LEU A 92 -3.61 10.12 -0.71
CA LEU A 92 -3.26 11.30 0.10
C LEU A 92 -3.50 11.12 1.60
N SER A 93 -4.27 10.11 1.99
CA SER A 93 -4.54 9.75 3.38
C SER A 93 -3.91 8.42 3.76
N ALA A 94 -3.11 7.83 2.87
CA ALA A 94 -2.38 6.61 3.13
C ALA A 94 -1.25 6.87 4.12
N THR A 95 -1.16 6.04 5.16
CA THR A 95 -0.10 6.07 6.15
C THR A 95 0.72 4.79 6.07
N ASN A 96 2.00 4.92 6.37
CA ASN A 96 2.92 3.81 6.50
C ASN A 96 3.87 4.07 7.68
N TRP A 97 4.60 3.03 8.08
CA TRP A 97 5.63 3.12 9.10
C TRP A 97 6.77 2.18 8.75
N TYR A 98 7.95 2.47 9.29
CA TYR A 98 9.15 1.69 9.03
C TYR A 98 9.06 0.31 9.68
N ARG A 99 9.20 -0.75 8.89
CA ARG A 99 9.22 -2.15 9.34
C ARG A 99 10.57 -2.74 8.94
N VAL A 100 11.35 -3.21 9.91
CA VAL A 100 12.64 -3.88 9.65
C VAL A 100 12.46 -5.16 8.83
N ASP A 101 11.38 -5.88 9.10
CA ASP A 101 10.94 -7.07 8.38
C ASP A 101 9.41 -7.00 8.20
N PRO A 102 8.94 -6.53 7.03
CA PRO A 102 7.51 -6.42 6.73
C PRO A 102 6.77 -7.76 6.75
N GLU A 103 7.43 -8.86 6.37
CA GLU A 103 6.81 -10.19 6.30
C GLU A 103 6.59 -10.73 7.70
N ALA A 104 7.63 -10.71 8.55
CA ALA A 104 7.50 -11.14 9.94
C ALA A 104 6.50 -10.26 10.71
N THR A 105 6.47 -8.95 10.44
CA THR A 105 5.47 -8.04 11.03
C THR A 105 4.04 -8.44 10.63
N ASN A 106 3.83 -8.76 9.35
CA ASN A 106 2.52 -9.19 8.85
C ASN A 106 2.08 -10.51 9.51
N ASP A 107 2.99 -11.44 9.74
CA ASP A 107 2.68 -12.71 10.40
C ASP A 107 2.35 -12.55 11.88
N ILE A 108 3.02 -11.62 12.58
CA ILE A 108 2.64 -11.23 13.95
C ILE A 108 1.21 -10.66 13.95
N PHE A 109 0.87 -9.78 13.01
CA PHE A 109 -0.48 -9.20 12.94
C PHE A 109 -1.56 -10.22 12.57
N LYS A 110 -1.28 -11.16 11.66
CA LYS A 110 -2.19 -12.28 11.38
C LYS A 110 -2.42 -13.13 12.64
N SER A 111 -1.36 -13.45 13.38
CA SER A 111 -1.45 -14.20 14.64
C SER A 111 -2.28 -13.44 15.69
N MET A 112 -2.13 -12.12 15.78
CA MET A 112 -2.91 -11.26 16.68
C MET A 112 -4.40 -11.29 16.35
N ILE A 113 -4.76 -11.16 15.06
CA ILE A 113 -6.16 -11.21 14.62
C ILE A 113 -6.74 -12.60 14.90
N ASN A 114 -5.99 -13.66 14.57
CA ASN A 114 -6.43 -15.03 14.75
C ASN A 114 -6.60 -15.41 16.22
N SER A 115 -5.77 -14.91 17.14
CA SER A 115 -5.92 -15.23 18.57
C SER A 115 -7.24 -14.69 19.13
N VAL A 116 -7.70 -13.53 18.66
CA VAL A 116 -9.00 -12.97 19.02
C VAL A 116 -10.13 -13.73 18.34
N VAL A 117 -10.07 -13.88 17.01
CA VAL A 117 -11.17 -14.41 16.20
C VAL A 117 -11.35 -15.92 16.36
N LEU A 118 -10.26 -16.68 16.50
CA LEU A 118 -10.28 -18.15 16.51
C LEU A 118 -10.05 -18.74 17.90
N SER A 119 -9.35 -18.04 18.79
CA SER A 119 -8.94 -18.58 20.09
C SER A 119 -9.60 -17.88 21.29
N GLY A 120 -10.39 -16.83 21.06
CA GLY A 120 -11.13 -16.13 22.11
C GLY A 120 -10.27 -15.30 23.07
N ALA A 121 -9.03 -14.94 22.69
CA ALA A 121 -8.19 -14.04 23.47
C ALA A 121 -8.82 -12.64 23.57
N LYS A 122 -8.59 -11.93 24.68
CA LYS A 122 -9.07 -10.54 24.79
C LYS A 122 -8.30 -9.64 23.81
N PRO A 123 -8.97 -8.70 23.12
CA PRO A 123 -8.29 -7.79 22.20
C PRO A 123 -7.10 -7.03 22.81
N SER A 124 -7.23 -6.60 24.06
CA SER A 124 -6.15 -5.91 24.78
C SER A 124 -4.91 -6.79 25.00
N GLU A 125 -5.10 -8.07 25.28
CA GLU A 125 -4.02 -9.03 25.48
C GLU A 125 -3.32 -9.35 24.15
N ALA A 126 -4.11 -9.59 23.08
CA ALA A 126 -3.59 -9.85 21.75
C ALA A 126 -2.76 -8.67 21.21
N ILE A 127 -3.23 -7.43 21.39
CA ILE A 127 -2.51 -6.22 21.00
C ILE A 127 -1.19 -6.08 21.80
N SER A 128 -1.23 -6.33 23.10
CA SER A 128 -0.04 -6.27 23.96
C SER A 128 1.05 -7.27 23.52
N ASP A 129 0.65 -8.53 23.27
CA ASP A 129 1.56 -9.56 22.74
C ASP A 129 2.18 -9.15 21.39
N ALA A 130 1.34 -8.73 20.45
CA ALA A 130 1.79 -8.31 19.12
C ALA A 130 2.76 -7.13 19.20
N ALA A 131 2.45 -6.12 20.03
CA ALA A 131 3.32 -4.96 20.24
C ALA A 131 4.68 -5.36 20.83
N ALA A 132 4.71 -6.28 21.79
CA ALA A 132 5.95 -6.80 22.37
C ALA A 132 6.79 -7.53 21.31
N ARG A 133 6.16 -8.39 20.50
CA ARG A 133 6.84 -9.16 19.43
C ARG A 133 7.38 -8.26 18.32
N VAL A 134 6.62 -7.26 17.87
CA VAL A 134 7.09 -6.27 16.91
C VAL A 134 8.25 -5.46 17.49
N THR A 135 8.15 -5.03 18.75
CA THR A 135 9.24 -4.28 19.40
C THR A 135 10.52 -5.10 19.50
N ALA A 136 10.42 -6.40 19.80
CA ALA A 136 11.57 -7.30 19.82
C ALA A 136 12.17 -7.50 18.42
N LEU A 137 11.33 -7.61 17.38
CA LEU A 137 11.77 -7.70 15.99
C LEU A 137 12.56 -6.45 15.57
N MET A 138 12.08 -5.27 15.94
CA MET A 138 12.70 -3.97 15.59
C MET A 138 14.04 -3.71 16.30
N ARG A 139 14.41 -4.49 17.32
CA ARG A 139 15.67 -4.36 18.08
C ARG A 139 16.80 -5.24 17.57
N ARG A 140 16.50 -6.17 16.65
CA ARG A 140 17.50 -7.02 16.02
C ARG A 140 18.28 -6.23 14.98
#